data_AF-A0AAP0ENC7-F1
#
_entry.id   AF-A0AAP0ENC7-F1
#
_cell.length_a   1.000
_cell.length_b   1.000
_cell.length_c   1.000
_cell.angle_alpha   90.00
_cell.angle_beta   90.00
_cell.angle_gamma   90.00
#
_symmetry.space_group_name_H-M   'P 1'
#
loop_
_entity.id
_entity.type
_entity.pdbx_description
1 polymer ?
#
loop_
_entity_poly.entity_id
_entity_poly.type
_entity_poly.pdbx_seq_one_letter_code
_entity_poly.pdbx_strand_id
1 'polypeptide(L)'
;MNLVQHKYCEFYRRLLGYVYQMALKLIRYELERGEDVGHDYTRCDCEIRTTHGLPCAHELNFYKFSGSPIPFDDIHVYWRKPSMIPENSVDRSEYNVNDEIEIVLQKFHSCTDEDDRIRIIQQFR
;
A
#
# COMPACT_ATOMS: atom_id res chain seq x y z
N MET A 1 -8.70 15.04 -2.29
CA MET A 1 -8.43 13.66 -1.85
C MET A 1 -9.66 12.81 -2.18
N ASN A 2 -9.55 11.80 -3.05
CA ASN A 2 -10.68 10.99 -3.53
C ASN A 2 -11.00 9.83 -2.56
N LEU A 3 -12.27 9.41 -2.48
CA LEU A 3 -12.78 8.39 -1.53
C LEU A 3 -12.09 7.01 -1.68
N VAL A 4 -11.71 6.63 -2.89
CA VAL A 4 -10.96 5.41 -3.24
C VAL A 4 -9.52 5.50 -2.74
N GLN A 5 -8.85 6.64 -2.92
CA GLN A 5 -7.50 6.89 -2.41
C GLN A 5 -7.48 6.86 -0.86
N HIS A 6 -8.51 7.45 -0.23
CA HIS A 6 -8.65 7.47 1.22
C HIS A 6 -8.86 6.06 1.80
N LYS A 7 -9.71 5.24 1.18
CA LYS A 7 -9.92 3.84 1.58
C LYS A 7 -8.66 2.99 1.43
N TYR A 8 -7.86 3.22 0.38
CA TYR A 8 -6.59 2.53 0.18
C TYR A 8 -5.58 2.90 1.26
N CYS A 9 -5.43 4.19 1.60
CA CYS A 9 -4.56 4.62 2.70
C CYS A 9 -4.99 4.02 4.05
N GLU A 10 -6.29 3.95 4.34
CA GLU A 10 -6.80 3.35 5.59
C GLU A 10 -6.51 1.85 5.68
N PHE A 11 -6.61 1.10 4.59
CA PHE A 11 -6.36 -0.35 4.60
C PHE A 11 -4.90 -0.71 4.95
N TYR A 12 -3.95 0.09 4.46
CA TYR A 12 -2.51 -0.09 4.69
C TYR A 12 -1.94 0.76 5.84
N ARG A 13 -2.76 1.55 6.54
CA ARG A 13 -2.31 2.56 7.51
C ARG A 13 -1.35 2.05 8.60
N ARG A 14 -1.47 0.78 8.99
CA ARG A 14 -0.62 0.13 10.01
C ARG A 14 0.73 -0.34 9.46
N LEU A 15 0.88 -0.38 8.15
CA LEU A 15 2.06 -0.92 7.47
C LEU A 15 2.91 0.18 6.82
N LEU A 16 2.27 1.24 6.32
CA LEU A 16 2.96 2.35 5.66
C LEU A 16 4.03 2.94 6.58
N GLY A 17 5.27 3.03 6.08
CA GLY A 17 6.41 3.52 6.84
C GLY A 17 7.11 2.45 7.70
N TYR A 18 6.41 1.39 8.12
CA TYR A 18 6.91 0.39 9.08
C TYR A 18 7.34 -0.94 8.46
N VAL A 19 7.01 -1.21 7.20
CA VAL A 19 7.42 -2.42 6.49
C VAL A 19 8.21 -2.09 5.22
N TYR A 20 9.01 -3.04 4.73
CA TYR A 20 9.71 -2.88 3.45
C TYR A 20 8.72 -2.75 2.28
N GLN A 21 9.07 -1.93 1.28
CA GLN A 21 8.25 -1.72 0.09
C GLN A 21 7.90 -3.02 -0.65
N MET A 22 8.81 -4.00 -0.62
CA MET A 22 8.56 -5.31 -1.22
C MET A 22 7.39 -6.05 -0.55
N ALA A 23 7.25 -5.94 0.78
CA ALA A 23 6.12 -6.53 1.50
C ALA A 23 4.79 -5.94 1.02
N LEU A 24 4.74 -4.60 0.84
CA LEU A 24 3.55 -3.92 0.32
C LEU A 24 3.20 -4.37 -1.10
N LYS A 25 4.20 -4.58 -1.97
CA LYS A 25 3.98 -5.09 -3.33
C LYS A 25 3.39 -6.50 -3.33
N LEU A 26 3.92 -7.38 -2.48
CA LEU A 26 3.43 -8.75 -2.35
C LEU A 26 2.01 -8.80 -1.76
N ILE A 27 1.72 -8.00 -0.74
CA ILE A 27 0.37 -7.87 -0.18
C ILE A 27 -0.60 -7.35 -1.24
N ARG A 28 -0.20 -6.38 -2.05
CA ARG A 28 -1.04 -5.87 -3.14
C ARG A 28 -1.36 -6.96 -4.16
N TYR A 29 -0.36 -7.76 -4.56
CA TYR A 29 -0.56 -8.88 -5.47
C TYR A 29 -1.59 -9.89 -4.92
N GLU A 30 -1.51 -10.21 -3.63
CA GLU A 30 -2.48 -11.08 -2.95
C GLU A 30 -3.88 -10.46 -2.86
N LEU A 31 -3.97 -9.15 -2.65
CA LEU A 31 -5.24 -8.43 -2.61
C LEU A 31 -5.94 -8.46 -3.96
N GLU A 32 -5.19 -8.29 -5.06
CA GLU A 32 -5.69 -8.40 -6.43
C GLU A 32 -6.12 -9.85 -6.73
N ARG A 33 -5.32 -10.86 -6.33
CA ARG A 33 -5.71 -12.27 -6.45
C ARG A 33 -6.96 -12.61 -5.64
N GLY A 34 -7.20 -11.90 -4.53
CA GLY A 34 -8.39 -12.03 -3.71
C GLY A 34 -9.70 -11.77 -4.45
N GLU A 35 -9.69 -10.98 -5.53
CA GLU A 35 -10.91 -10.70 -6.29
C GLU A 35 -11.48 -11.97 -6.96
N ASP A 36 -10.62 -12.95 -7.30
CA ASP A 36 -11.02 -14.23 -7.89
C ASP A 36 -11.26 -15.34 -6.84
N VAL A 37 -10.52 -15.30 -5.73
CA VAL A 37 -10.54 -16.31 -4.66
C VAL A 37 -11.72 -16.10 -3.71
N GLY A 38 -12.08 -14.84 -3.42
CA GLY A 38 -13.08 -14.50 -2.40
C GLY A 38 -12.64 -14.87 -0.98
N HIS A 39 -13.59 -15.24 -0.12
CA HIS A 39 -13.33 -15.66 1.28
C HIS A 39 -13.10 -17.17 1.42
N ASP A 40 -13.04 -17.92 0.33
CA ASP A 40 -12.91 -19.37 0.37
C ASP A 40 -11.46 -19.79 0.66
N TYR A 41 -11.23 -20.27 1.89
CA TYR A 41 -9.91 -20.72 2.32
C TYR A 41 -9.39 -21.89 1.47
N THR A 42 -10.27 -22.72 0.91
CA THR A 42 -9.87 -23.91 0.12
C THR A 42 -9.30 -23.54 -1.24
N ARG A 43 -9.61 -22.33 -1.74
CA ARG A 43 -9.11 -21.81 -3.02
C ARG A 43 -7.89 -20.90 -2.87
N CYS A 44 -7.49 -20.58 -1.63
CA CYS A 44 -6.44 -19.60 -1.37
C CYS A 44 -5.03 -20.22 -1.34
N ASP A 45 -4.94 -21.51 -0.99
CA ASP A 45 -3.70 -22.27 -0.73
C ASP A 45 -2.76 -21.69 0.34
N CYS A 46 -3.00 -20.46 0.80
CA CYS A 46 -2.27 -19.76 1.87
C CYS A 46 -0.74 -19.81 1.70
N GLU A 47 -0.28 -19.89 0.45
CA GLU A 47 1.14 -20.12 0.14
C GLU A 47 2.01 -18.98 0.68
N ILE A 48 1.63 -17.72 0.42
CA ILE A 48 2.40 -16.57 0.88
C ILE A 48 2.42 -16.44 2.41
N ARG A 49 1.34 -16.87 3.08
CA ARG A 49 1.26 -16.88 4.54
C ARG A 49 2.26 -17.86 5.10
N THR A 50 2.41 -19.02 4.46
CA THR A 50 3.33 -20.07 4.89
C THR A 50 4.78 -19.77 4.53
N THR A 51 5.04 -19.25 3.33
CA THR A 51 6.40 -19.09 2.77
C THR A 51 7.03 -17.73 3.10
N HIS A 52 6.24 -16.67 3.12
CA HIS A 52 6.71 -15.30 3.34
C HIS A 52 6.20 -14.73 4.67
N GLY A 53 5.20 -15.33 5.32
CA GLY A 53 4.63 -14.80 6.56
C GLY A 53 3.88 -13.48 6.34
N LEU A 54 3.28 -13.31 5.17
CA LEU A 54 2.41 -12.18 4.83
C LEU A 54 0.95 -12.64 4.77
N PRO A 55 -0.03 -11.74 4.98
CA PRO A 55 -1.44 -12.06 4.79
C PRO A 55 -1.71 -12.56 3.36
N CYS A 56 -2.44 -13.66 3.25
CA CYS A 56 -2.85 -14.20 1.96
C CYS A 56 -4.21 -13.66 1.51
N ALA A 57 -4.58 -13.94 0.25
CA ALA A 57 -5.78 -13.42 -0.39
C ALA A 57 -7.08 -13.53 0.44
N HIS A 58 -7.37 -14.68 1.07
CA HIS A 58 -8.62 -14.84 1.83
C HIS A 58 -8.65 -14.00 3.12
N GLU A 59 -7.50 -13.84 3.78
CA GLU A 59 -7.35 -13.00 4.98
C GLU A 59 -7.50 -11.51 4.61
N LEU A 60 -6.88 -11.10 3.50
CA LEU A 60 -7.01 -9.75 2.97
C LEU A 60 -8.46 -9.41 2.61
N ASN A 61 -9.20 -10.35 2.02
CA ASN A 61 -10.63 -10.19 1.76
C ASN A 61 -11.46 -10.10 3.03
N PHE A 62 -11.10 -10.85 4.07
CA PHE A 62 -11.75 -10.73 5.39
C PHE A 62 -11.52 -9.33 6.00
N TYR A 63 -10.29 -8.82 5.96
CA TYR A 63 -9.97 -7.45 6.43
C TYR A 63 -10.72 -6.39 5.62
N LYS A 64 -10.73 -6.51 4.29
CA LYS A 64 -11.44 -5.61 3.38
C LYS A 64 -12.95 -5.60 3.66
N PHE A 65 -13.55 -6.78 3.83
CA PHE A 65 -14.99 -6.92 4.12
C PHE A 65 -15.37 -6.36 5.48
N SER A 66 -14.54 -6.60 6.51
CA SER A 66 -14.76 -6.07 7.86
C SER A 66 -14.42 -4.58 8.01
N GLY A 67 -13.91 -3.93 6.96
CA GLY A 67 -13.47 -2.53 7.00
C GLY A 67 -12.26 -2.32 7.92
N SER A 68 -11.51 -3.38 8.23
CA SER A 68 -10.38 -3.34 9.15
C SER A 68 -9.06 -3.14 8.38
N PRO A 69 -8.11 -2.35 8.92
CA PRO A 69 -6.77 -2.29 8.37
C PRO A 69 -6.03 -3.61 8.59
N ILE A 70 -5.06 -3.91 7.72
CA ILE A 70 -4.21 -5.09 7.88
C ILE A 70 -3.48 -5.02 9.23
N PRO A 71 -3.57 -6.04 10.10
CA PRO A 71 -2.83 -6.06 11.36
C PRO A 71 -1.32 -6.01 11.13
N PHE A 72 -0.60 -5.21 11.91
CA PHE A 72 0.87 -5.20 11.84
C PHE A 72 1.46 -6.51 12.36
N ASP A 73 0.80 -7.12 13.34
CA ASP A 73 1.24 -8.38 13.94
C ASP A 73 1.17 -9.56 12.96
N ASP A 74 0.32 -9.46 11.95
CA ASP A 74 0.20 -10.43 10.86
C ASP A 74 1.36 -10.35 9.86
N ILE A 75 2.22 -9.35 9.94
CA ILE A 75 3.39 -9.24 9.07
C ILE A 75 4.60 -9.88 9.76
N HIS A 76 5.21 -10.88 9.14
CA HIS A 76 6.42 -11.50 9.68
C HIS A 76 7.54 -10.48 9.89
N VAL A 77 8.32 -10.64 10.97
CA VAL A 77 9.37 -9.70 11.40
C VAL A 77 10.40 -9.40 10.32
N TYR A 78 10.69 -10.36 9.44
CA TYR A 78 11.56 -10.17 8.27
C TYR A 78 11.16 -8.97 7.39
N TRP A 79 9.87 -8.70 7.27
CA TRP A 79 9.34 -7.61 6.45
C TRP A 79 9.24 -6.28 7.20
N ARG A 80 9.35 -6.29 8.52
CA ARG A 80 9.28 -5.10 9.35
C ARG A 80 10.61 -4.35 9.23
N LYS A 81 10.55 -3.05 9.02
CA LYS A 81 11.76 -2.23 9.10
C LYS A 81 12.26 -2.27 10.55
N PRO A 82 13.58 -2.44 10.77
CA PRO A 82 14.16 -2.22 12.09
C PRO A 82 13.74 -0.84 12.56
N SER A 83 13.22 -0.72 13.79
CA SER A 83 12.80 0.55 14.36
C SER A 83 13.98 1.53 14.34
N MET A 84 14.04 2.40 13.33
CA MET A 84 15.02 3.47 13.28
C MET A 84 14.55 4.57 14.22
N ILE A 85 14.88 4.42 15.50
CA ILE A 85 14.86 5.48 16.54
C ILE A 85 13.43 5.99 16.85
N PRO A 86 13.12 6.48 18.07
CA PRO A 86 11.75 6.83 18.45
C PRO A 86 11.13 7.88 17.51
N GLU A 87 9.84 7.71 17.21
CA GLU A 87 9.00 8.50 16.29
C GLU A 87 8.94 10.02 16.55
N ASN A 88 9.69 10.52 17.55
CA ASN A 88 9.82 11.93 17.88
C ASN A 88 11.04 12.60 17.20
N SER A 89 11.88 11.87 16.47
CA SER A 89 13.06 12.45 15.79
C SER A 89 13.05 12.30 14.27
N VAL A 90 12.03 11.67 13.68
CA VAL A 90 11.83 11.72 12.23
C VAL A 90 10.89 12.88 11.99
N ASP A 91 11.45 14.00 11.53
CA ASP A 91 10.64 15.06 10.98
C ASP A 91 9.85 14.49 9.80
N ARG A 92 8.57 14.23 10.04
CA ARG A 92 7.64 13.70 9.04
C ARG A 92 7.34 14.74 7.95
N SER A 93 7.97 15.92 8.00
CA SER A 93 8.01 16.90 6.91
C SER A 93 8.85 16.42 5.72
N GLU A 94 9.84 15.53 5.91
CA GLU A 94 10.73 15.11 4.80
C GLU A 94 10.03 14.24 3.75
N TYR A 95 8.88 13.64 4.09
CA TYR A 95 8.01 12.93 3.15
C TYR A 95 6.58 13.43 3.28
N ASN A 96 6.39 14.76 3.20
CA ASN A 96 5.07 15.30 3.01
C ASN A 96 4.62 14.94 1.58
N VAL A 97 3.87 13.85 1.46
CA VAL A 97 3.26 13.39 0.21
C VAL A 97 2.47 14.52 -0.47
N ASN A 98 1.97 15.50 0.31
CA ASN A 98 1.32 16.67 -0.28
C ASN A 98 2.28 17.56 -1.06
N ASP A 99 3.54 17.69 -0.67
CA ASP A 99 4.54 18.53 -1.36
C ASP A 99 4.96 17.87 -2.68
N GLU A 100 5.16 16.54 -2.67
CA GLU A 100 5.43 15.78 -3.90
C GLU A 100 4.23 15.84 -4.86
N ILE A 101 3.00 15.71 -4.34
CA ILE A 101 1.77 15.86 -5.14
C ILE A 101 1.67 17.28 -5.69
N GLU A 102 1.99 18.31 -4.91
CA GLU A 102 1.94 19.70 -5.34
C GLU A 102 2.94 19.98 -6.46
N ILE A 103 4.16 19.45 -6.37
CA ILE A 103 5.18 19.54 -7.44
C ILE A 103 4.67 18.89 -8.73
N VAL A 104 4.05 17.72 -8.64
CA VAL A 104 3.49 17.00 -9.80
C VAL A 104 2.33 17.80 -10.42
N LEU A 105 1.44 18.35 -9.59
CA LEU A 105 0.33 19.18 -10.04
C LEU A 105 0.82 20.45 -10.72
N GLN A 106 1.79 21.16 -10.12
CA GLN A 106 2.40 22.34 -10.72
C GLN A 106 3.01 22.02 -12.09
N LYS A 107 3.74 20.89 -12.20
CA LYS A 107 4.31 20.44 -13.47
C LYS A 107 3.22 20.17 -14.50
N PHE A 108 2.15 19.46 -14.12
CA PHE A 108 1.01 19.17 -15.00
C PHE A 108 0.31 20.43 -15.51
N HIS A 109 0.09 21.41 -14.62
CA HIS A 109 -0.55 22.69 -14.96
C HIS A 109 0.35 23.59 -15.80
N SER A 110 1.68 23.51 -15.62
CA SER A 110 2.66 24.30 -16.38
C SER A 110 2.89 23.79 -17.81
N CYS A 111 2.65 22.49 -18.07
CA CYS A 111 2.73 21.94 -19.41
C CYS A 111 1.53 22.39 -20.26
N THR A 112 1.80 22.99 -21.41
CA THR A 112 0.80 23.35 -22.44
C THR A 112 0.62 22.25 -23.48
N ASP A 113 1.61 21.35 -23.59
CA ASP A 113 1.61 20.22 -24.51
C ASP A 113 0.87 19.01 -23.91
N GLU A 114 0.05 18.36 -24.73
CA GLU A 114 -0.83 17.27 -24.32
C GLU A 114 -0.05 15.95 -24.13
N ASP A 115 1.01 15.72 -24.91
CA ASP A 115 1.85 14.52 -24.78
C ASP A 115 2.65 14.55 -23.48
N ASP A 116 3.13 15.71 -23.06
CA ASP A 116 3.82 15.87 -21.78
C ASP A 116 2.88 15.63 -20.58
N ARG A 117 1.62 16.05 -20.68
CA ARG A 117 0.59 15.73 -19.67
C ARG A 117 0.32 14.22 -19.60
N ILE A 118 0.22 13.56 -20.74
CA ILE A 118 0.01 12.10 -20.82
C ILE A 118 1.20 11.36 -20.18
N ARG A 119 2.44 11.78 -20.45
CA ARG A 119 3.65 11.19 -19.84
C ARG A 119 3.64 11.31 -18.32
N ILE A 120 3.26 12.47 -17.79
CA ILE A 120 3.16 12.68 -16.33
C ILE A 120 2.11 11.72 -15.74
N ILE A 121 0.94 11.58 -16.37
CA ILE A 121 -0.11 10.66 -15.90
C ILE A 121 0.37 9.19 -15.92
N GLN A 122 1.14 8.78 -16.92
CA GLN A 122 1.66 7.42 -17.03
C GLN A 122 2.61 7.02 -15.89
N GLN A 123 3.25 7.96 -15.21
CA GLN A 123 4.15 7.67 -14.08
C GLN A 123 3.41 7.16 -12.83
N PHE A 124 2.09 7.31 -12.78
CA PHE A 124 1.25 6.92 -11.64
C PHE A 124 0.40 5.67 -11.91
N ARG A 125 0.63 4.98 -13.02
CA ARG A 125 -0.14 3.82 -13.47
C ARG A 125 0.56 2.50 -13.16
#